data_AF-A0A316VPB2-F1
#
_entry.id   AF-A0A316VPB2-F1
#
_cell.length_a   1.000
_cell.length_b   1.000
_cell.length_c   1.000
_cell.angle_alpha   90.00
_cell.angle_beta   90.00
_cell.angle_gamma   90.00
#
_symmetry.space_group_name_H-M   'P 1'
#
loop_
_entity.id
_entity.type
_entity.pdbx_description
1 polymer ?
#
loop_
_entity_poly.entity_id
_entity_poly.type
_entity_poly.pdbx_seq_one_letter_code
_entity_poly.pdbx_strand_id
1 'polypeptide(L)'
;MFKYISLALPFLVSLQMVHAFTNGYKWTEEGAVAHCGTDVGQQCIQVEKSPDGFTMKNDANLDIECTPSGLCAFAFDFDRQFANVTVNCSGPNSTPVGRNIFATFGKTEVYSKGTEYAYFYVYGEQTSAMWESDPKWTIASRADVPHYSSKKAETLHVKCSVDQ
;
A
#
# COMPACT_ATOMS: atom_id res chain seq x y z
N MET A 1 24.45 -53.77 38.37
CA MET A 1 24.82 -53.67 36.93
C MET A 1 23.63 -53.12 36.17
N PHE A 2 23.79 -51.97 35.48
CA PHE A 2 22.89 -51.38 34.47
C PHE A 2 21.46 -50.99 34.95
N LYS A 3 20.87 -49.84 34.63
CA LYS A 3 20.96 -48.97 33.44
C LYS A 3 20.49 -47.56 33.84
N TYR A 4 21.27 -46.54 33.48
CA TYR A 4 20.82 -45.15 33.41
C TYR A 4 19.88 -45.02 32.19
N ILE A 5 18.69 -44.46 32.37
CA ILE A 5 17.86 -43.98 31.26
C ILE A 5 17.95 -42.46 31.29
N SER A 6 18.82 -41.92 30.43
CA SER A 6 18.81 -40.52 30.03
C SER A 6 17.50 -40.21 29.33
N LEU A 7 16.68 -39.34 29.94
CA LEU A 7 15.61 -38.63 29.26
C LEU A 7 16.21 -37.34 28.68
N ALA A 8 16.60 -37.41 27.40
CA ALA A 8 16.89 -36.23 26.61
C ALA A 8 15.56 -35.62 26.13
N LEU A 9 15.19 -34.46 26.68
CA LEU A 9 14.16 -33.60 26.09
C LEU A 9 14.73 -33.00 24.78
N PRO A 10 14.04 -33.13 23.64
CA PRO A 10 14.41 -32.34 22.48
C PRO A 10 13.97 -30.89 22.72
N PHE A 11 14.95 -29.99 22.81
CA PHE A 11 14.73 -28.56 22.63
C PHE A 11 14.22 -28.35 21.19
N LEU A 12 12.91 -28.10 21.06
CA LEU A 12 12.33 -27.49 19.87
C LEU A 12 12.84 -26.05 19.81
N VAL A 13 14.00 -25.86 19.18
CA VAL A 13 14.44 -24.55 18.71
C VAL A 13 13.50 -24.19 17.57
N SER A 14 12.51 -23.34 17.86
CA SER A 14 11.71 -22.73 16.81
C SER A 14 12.65 -21.88 15.95
N LEU A 15 12.97 -22.37 14.75
CA LEU A 15 13.48 -21.52 13.69
C LEU A 15 12.37 -20.51 13.39
N GLN A 16 12.41 -19.35 14.02
CA GLN A 16 11.74 -18.18 13.48
C GLN A 16 12.45 -17.89 12.16
N MET A 17 11.76 -18.18 11.06
CA MET A 17 12.19 -17.74 9.73
C MET A 17 12.29 -16.22 9.78
N VAL A 18 13.51 -15.72 9.91
CA VAL A 18 13.83 -14.34 9.58
C VAL A 18 13.67 -14.25 8.07
N HIS A 19 12.46 -13.90 7.63
CA HIS A 19 12.19 -13.62 6.23
C HIS A 19 13.06 -12.42 5.84
N ALA A 20 13.99 -12.67 4.93
CA ALA A 20 14.84 -11.64 4.37
C ALA A 20 13.98 -10.56 3.72
N PHE A 21 14.19 -9.33 4.16
CA PHE A 21 13.43 -8.15 3.76
C PHE A 21 13.68 -7.80 2.29
N THR A 22 12.68 -8.00 1.44
CA THR A 22 12.63 -7.37 0.12
C THR A 22 11.76 -6.12 0.22
N ASN A 23 12.39 -4.96 0.04
CA ASN A 23 11.75 -3.65 0.02
C ASN A 23 10.45 -3.65 -0.80
N GLY A 24 9.33 -3.21 -0.20
CA GLY A 24 8.09 -2.99 -0.95
C GLY A 24 6.85 -2.94 -0.07
N TYR A 25 6.53 -4.06 0.60
CA TYR A 25 5.40 -4.26 1.52
C TYR A 25 5.45 -5.72 2.02
N LYS A 26 4.78 -6.04 3.14
CA LYS A 26 4.62 -7.42 3.65
C LYS A 26 3.16 -7.80 3.78
N TRP A 27 2.86 -9.07 3.52
CA TRP A 27 1.53 -9.62 3.80
C TRP A 27 1.37 -9.95 5.28
N THR A 28 0.21 -9.64 5.84
CA THR A 28 -0.17 -9.93 7.24
C THR A 28 -1.54 -10.62 7.28
N GLU A 29 -1.98 -11.05 8.46
CA GLU A 29 -3.30 -11.67 8.64
C GLU A 29 -4.43 -10.62 8.56
N GLU A 30 -5.63 -11.05 8.19
CA GLU A 30 -6.81 -10.18 8.21
C GLU A 30 -7.05 -9.60 9.61
N GLY A 31 -7.41 -8.32 9.67
CA GLY A 31 -7.64 -7.60 10.92
C GLY A 31 -6.37 -7.11 11.64
N ALA A 32 -5.17 -7.40 11.12
CA ALA A 32 -3.93 -6.83 11.66
C ALA A 32 -3.79 -5.32 11.37
N VAL A 33 -4.41 -4.84 10.28
CA VAL A 33 -4.54 -3.42 9.98
C VAL A 33 -5.81 -2.89 10.66
N ALA A 34 -5.64 -2.12 11.73
CA ALA A 34 -6.74 -1.45 12.43
C ALA A 34 -6.80 0.05 12.03
N HIS A 35 -7.99 0.66 12.10
CA HIS A 35 -8.18 2.12 12.10
C HIS A 35 -7.91 2.95 10.84
N CYS A 36 -7.87 2.34 9.65
CA CYS A 36 -7.79 3.10 8.39
C CYS A 36 -8.86 4.20 8.26
N GLY A 37 -8.45 5.40 7.85
CA GLY A 37 -9.33 6.57 7.71
C GLY A 37 -9.72 7.28 9.01
N THR A 38 -9.35 6.72 10.17
CA THR A 38 -9.75 7.23 11.51
C THR A 38 -8.57 7.61 12.40
N ASP A 39 -7.40 6.98 12.23
CA ASP A 39 -6.16 7.35 12.91
C ASP A 39 -5.26 8.19 11.99
N VAL A 40 -4.93 9.41 12.41
CA VAL A 40 -4.03 10.31 11.67
C VAL A 40 -2.55 9.92 11.77
N GLY A 41 -2.20 8.96 12.62
CA GLY A 41 -0.86 8.38 12.73
C GLY A 41 -0.58 7.29 11.70
N GLN A 42 -1.51 7.02 10.78
CA GLN A 42 -1.41 5.99 9.77
C GLN A 42 -1.92 6.50 8.41
N GLN A 43 -1.40 5.95 7.32
CA GLN A 43 -1.95 6.12 5.98
C GLN A 43 -2.35 4.77 5.41
N CYS A 44 -3.49 4.73 4.72
CA CYS A 44 -4.05 3.51 4.14
C CYS A 44 -4.26 3.58 2.63
N ILE A 45 -4.15 2.43 1.99
CA ILE A 45 -4.39 2.20 0.57
C ILE A 45 -5.25 0.92 0.46
N GLN A 46 -6.41 1.01 -0.18
CA GLN A 46 -7.29 -0.13 -0.43
C GLN A 46 -7.23 -0.54 -1.90
N VAL A 47 -6.84 -1.79 -2.18
CA VAL A 47 -6.82 -2.34 -3.54
C VAL A 47 -8.10 -3.14 -3.80
N GLU A 48 -8.91 -2.68 -4.73
CA GLU A 48 -10.16 -3.30 -5.17
C GLU A 48 -9.87 -4.40 -6.22
N LYS A 49 -9.95 -5.66 -5.78
CA LYS A 49 -9.82 -6.95 -6.54
C LYS A 49 -8.41 -7.43 -6.92
N SER A 50 -8.14 -8.65 -6.44
CA SER A 50 -7.03 -9.61 -6.61
C SER A 50 -5.58 -9.09 -6.47
N PRO A 51 -4.74 -9.73 -5.64
CA PRO A 51 -3.30 -9.50 -5.62
C PRO A 51 -2.59 -9.96 -6.91
N ASP A 52 -3.28 -10.70 -7.79
CA ASP A 52 -2.72 -11.13 -9.07
C ASP A 52 -2.51 -9.92 -9.99
N GLY A 53 -1.25 -9.50 -10.10
CA GLY A 53 -0.83 -8.37 -10.93
C GLY A 53 -0.61 -7.07 -10.16
N PHE A 54 -0.83 -7.04 -8.85
CA PHE A 54 -0.54 -5.86 -8.03
C PHE A 54 0.89 -5.91 -7.48
N THR A 55 1.66 -4.83 -7.67
CA THR A 55 2.92 -4.63 -6.94
C THR A 55 3.05 -3.21 -6.45
N MET A 56 3.48 -3.04 -5.21
CA MET A 56 3.78 -1.74 -4.63
C MET A 56 5.28 -1.53 -4.52
N LYS A 57 5.74 -0.33 -4.89
CA LYS A 57 7.08 0.17 -4.62
C LYS A 57 6.96 1.43 -3.78
N ASN A 58 7.92 1.65 -2.89
CA ASN A 58 8.01 2.88 -2.13
C ASN A 58 9.46 3.36 -2.07
N ASP A 59 9.66 4.66 -2.08
CA ASP A 59 11.00 5.28 -2.11
C ASP A 59 11.58 5.52 -0.70
N ALA A 60 10.80 5.26 0.36
CA ALA A 60 11.09 5.71 1.72
C ALA A 60 11.35 4.58 2.73
N ASN A 61 11.59 3.34 2.28
CA ASN A 61 11.69 2.15 3.15
C ASN A 61 10.51 2.07 4.14
N LEU A 62 9.30 2.37 3.67
CA LEU A 62 8.11 2.23 4.48
C LEU A 62 7.84 0.75 4.76
N ASP A 63 7.60 0.44 6.02
CA ASP A 63 7.07 -0.86 6.45
C ASP A 63 5.55 -0.89 6.19
N ILE A 64 5.18 -1.18 4.95
CA ILE A 64 3.78 -1.28 4.51
C ILE A 64 3.27 -2.69 4.80
N GLU A 65 2.20 -2.79 5.58
CA GLU A 65 1.53 -4.06 5.87
C GLU A 65 0.25 -4.18 5.04
N CYS A 66 0.09 -5.26 4.29
CA CYS A 66 -1.08 -5.53 3.47
C CYS A 66 -1.80 -6.80 3.92
N THR A 67 -3.12 -6.76 3.99
CA THR A 67 -3.99 -7.91 4.25
C THR A 67 -4.43 -8.57 2.94
N PRO A 68 -4.77 -9.87 2.91
CA PRO A 68 -5.25 -10.56 1.71
C PRO A 68 -6.43 -9.88 0.99
N SER A 69 -7.27 -9.13 1.72
CA SER A 69 -8.38 -8.33 1.19
C SER A 69 -7.93 -7.07 0.44
N GLY A 70 -6.63 -6.79 0.37
CA GLY A 70 -6.05 -5.67 -0.35
C GLY A 70 -5.96 -4.38 0.46
N LEU A 71 -6.26 -4.41 1.77
CA LEU A 71 -6.03 -3.28 2.65
C LEU A 71 -4.55 -3.21 3.05
N CYS A 72 -3.87 -2.16 2.62
CA CYS A 72 -2.48 -1.86 2.94
C CYS A 72 -2.39 -0.63 3.83
N ALA A 73 -1.51 -0.63 4.83
CA ALA A 73 -1.31 0.52 5.69
C ALA A 73 0.10 0.61 6.28
N PHE A 74 0.47 1.83 6.69
CA PHE A 74 1.77 2.14 7.28
C PHE A 74 1.67 3.32 8.23
N ALA A 75 2.49 3.33 9.28
CA ALA A 75 2.59 4.47 10.20
C ALA A 75 3.10 5.71 9.46
N PHE A 76 2.47 6.86 9.70
CA PHE A 76 2.79 8.09 8.97
C PHE A 76 2.49 9.35 9.78
N ASP A 77 3.45 10.27 9.83
CA ASP A 77 3.27 11.62 10.39
C ASP A 77 3.24 12.65 9.26
N PHE A 78 2.02 13.06 8.86
CA PHE A 78 1.79 13.97 7.74
C PHE A 78 2.48 15.34 7.87
N ASP A 79 2.78 15.78 9.10
CA ASP A 79 3.39 17.09 9.32
C ASP A 79 4.93 17.03 9.30
N ARG A 80 5.52 15.83 9.34
CA ARG A 80 6.98 15.63 9.46
C ARG A 80 7.59 14.75 8.38
N GLN A 81 6.78 13.96 7.68
CA GLN A 81 7.23 12.95 6.74
C GLN A 81 6.66 13.17 5.34
N PHE A 82 7.42 12.70 4.36
CA PHE A 82 6.97 12.56 2.98
C PHE A 82 7.24 11.12 2.54
N ALA A 83 6.30 10.56 1.80
CA ALA A 83 6.48 9.25 1.19
C ALA A 83 5.89 9.22 -0.21
N ASN A 84 6.62 8.58 -1.12
CA ASN A 84 6.13 8.23 -2.43
C ASN A 84 5.84 6.74 -2.48
N VAL A 85 4.66 6.40 -2.95
CA VAL A 85 4.23 5.03 -3.22
C VAL A 85 3.82 4.95 -4.68
N THR A 86 4.34 3.94 -5.38
CA THR A 86 3.89 3.58 -6.71
C THR A 86 3.20 2.24 -6.66
N VAL A 87 1.91 2.23 -7.00
CA VAL A 87 1.16 1.01 -7.26
C VAL A 87 1.28 0.70 -8.75
N ASN A 88 1.75 -0.50 -9.09
CA ASN A 88 1.82 -0.99 -10.46
C ASN A 88 0.74 -2.06 -10.65
N CYS A 89 -0.08 -1.90 -11.68
CA CYS A 89 -1.09 -2.85 -12.11
C CYS A 89 -0.57 -3.63 -13.32
N SER A 90 -0.40 -4.94 -13.19
CA SER A 90 0.04 -5.83 -14.27
C SER A 90 -1.19 -6.31 -15.05
N GLY A 91 -1.19 -6.13 -16.36
CA GLY A 91 -2.17 -6.76 -17.24
C GLY A 91 -1.78 -8.21 -17.61
N PRO A 92 -2.74 -9.05 -18.03
CA PRO A 92 -2.42 -10.33 -18.64
C PRO A 92 -1.70 -10.08 -19.98
N ASN A 93 -0.37 -10.24 -19.98
CA ASN A 93 0.54 -10.12 -21.12
C ASN A 93 0.90 -8.68 -21.60
N SER A 94 2.18 -8.33 -21.37
CA SER A 94 3.08 -7.75 -22.38
C SER A 94 2.77 -6.40 -23.05
N THR A 95 2.39 -5.35 -22.31
CA THR A 95 2.54 -3.96 -22.83
C THR A 95 3.52 -3.13 -21.98
N PRO A 96 4.44 -2.36 -22.60
CA PRO A 96 5.42 -1.52 -21.91
C PRO A 96 4.84 -0.20 -21.37
N VAL A 97 3.53 0.03 -21.55
CA VAL A 97 2.87 1.21 -21.01
C VAL A 97 2.70 1.00 -19.51
N GLY A 98 3.37 1.82 -18.70
CA GLY A 98 3.19 1.79 -17.25
C GLY A 98 1.71 1.96 -16.91
N ARG A 99 1.17 1.07 -16.09
CA ARG A 99 -0.19 1.14 -15.56
C ARG A 99 -0.04 1.38 -14.05
N ASN A 100 0.12 2.64 -13.67
CA ASN A 100 0.64 3.01 -12.37
C ASN A 100 -0.23 4.07 -11.69
N ILE A 101 -0.31 3.99 -10.36
CA ILE A 101 -0.75 5.09 -9.53
C ILE A 101 0.45 5.56 -8.73
N PHE A 102 0.80 6.83 -8.90
CA PHE A 102 1.84 7.50 -8.12
C PHE A 102 1.17 8.31 -7.03
N ALA A 103 1.31 7.90 -5.78
CA ALA A 103 0.79 8.60 -4.63
C ALA A 103 1.94 9.23 -3.83
N THR A 104 1.76 10.49 -3.45
CA THR A 104 2.64 11.21 -2.54
C THR A 104 1.83 11.56 -1.29
N PHE A 105 2.38 11.19 -0.13
CA PHE A 105 1.82 11.49 1.18
C PHE A 105 2.71 12.50 1.89
N GLY A 106 2.10 13.39 2.67
CA GLY A 106 2.78 14.44 3.41
C GLY A 106 2.19 15.81 3.12
N LYS A 107 2.32 16.72 4.09
CA LYS A 107 1.81 18.08 4.01
C LYS A 107 2.48 18.86 2.87
N THR A 108 1.69 19.35 1.91
CA THR A 108 2.16 20.18 0.79
C THR A 108 1.35 21.46 0.67
N GLU A 109 2.01 22.56 0.31
CA GLU A 109 1.34 23.84 0.04
C GLU A 109 1.04 23.96 -1.46
N VAL A 110 -0.23 24.10 -1.81
CA VAL A 110 -0.70 24.15 -3.19
C VAL A 110 -1.25 25.53 -3.50
N TYR A 111 -0.67 26.19 -4.49
CA TYR A 111 -1.13 27.48 -4.97
C TYR A 111 -2.62 27.41 -5.30
N SER A 112 -3.41 28.35 -4.77
CA SER A 112 -4.89 28.45 -4.87
C SER A 112 -5.75 27.43 -4.10
N LYS A 113 -5.17 26.36 -3.52
CA LYS A 113 -5.91 25.37 -2.72
C LYS A 113 -5.58 25.40 -1.23
N GLY A 114 -4.42 25.93 -0.86
CA GLY A 114 -3.93 25.94 0.52
C GLY A 114 -3.14 24.67 0.85
N THR A 115 -3.22 24.22 2.08
CA THR A 115 -2.52 23.03 2.56
C THR A 115 -3.26 21.75 2.18
N GLU A 116 -2.57 20.82 1.53
CA GLU A 116 -3.03 19.47 1.20
C GLU A 116 -2.17 18.42 1.95
N TYR A 117 -2.68 17.21 2.16
CA TYR A 117 -1.98 16.16 2.96
C TYR A 117 -1.49 14.97 2.16
N ALA A 118 -2.04 14.77 0.97
CA ALA A 118 -1.61 13.78 0.01
C ALA A 118 -2.14 14.14 -1.37
N TYR A 119 -1.52 13.59 -2.41
CA TYR A 119 -2.08 13.59 -3.76
C TYR A 119 -1.69 12.33 -4.52
N PHE A 120 -2.40 12.05 -5.61
CA PHE A 120 -1.99 11.01 -6.55
C PHE A 120 -2.15 11.41 -8.02
N TYR A 121 -1.46 10.66 -8.88
CA TYR A 121 -1.60 10.64 -10.33
C TYR A 121 -1.91 9.24 -10.81
N VAL A 122 -2.66 9.12 -11.91
CA VAL A 122 -2.93 7.86 -12.59
C VAL A 122 -2.28 7.87 -13.97
N TYR A 123 -1.53 6.81 -14.28
CA TYR A 123 -0.83 6.63 -15.54
C TYR A 123 -1.25 5.30 -16.18
N GLY A 124 -1.54 5.32 -17.49
CA GLY A 124 -1.95 4.15 -18.24
C GLY A 124 -3.45 3.83 -18.16
N GLU A 125 -3.89 2.97 -19.07
CA GLU A 125 -5.28 2.52 -19.13
C GLU A 125 -5.57 1.45 -18.06
N GLN A 126 -6.87 1.21 -17.80
CA GLN A 126 -7.37 0.14 -16.92
C GLN A 126 -6.93 0.24 -15.45
N THR A 127 -6.38 1.38 -15.07
CA THR A 127 -6.05 1.73 -13.69
C THR A 127 -6.89 2.93 -13.30
N SER A 128 -7.47 2.90 -12.11
CA SER A 128 -8.20 4.03 -11.55
C SER A 128 -7.98 4.11 -10.06
N ALA A 129 -7.98 5.32 -9.52
CA ALA A 129 -7.92 5.56 -8.10
C ALA A 129 -8.96 6.62 -7.69
N MET A 130 -9.21 6.74 -6.40
CA MET A 130 -9.98 7.82 -5.79
C MET A 130 -9.64 7.92 -4.32
N TRP A 131 -9.77 9.11 -3.73
CA TRP A 131 -9.81 9.23 -2.29
C TRP A 131 -11.17 8.77 -1.75
N GLU A 132 -11.24 8.32 -0.49
CA GLU A 132 -12.49 7.78 0.09
C GLU A 132 -13.65 8.79 0.08
N SER A 133 -13.37 10.10 0.13
CA SER A 133 -14.39 11.16 0.06
C SER A 133 -14.76 11.55 -1.38
N ASP A 134 -14.01 11.11 -2.37
CA ASP A 134 -14.27 11.45 -3.76
C ASP A 134 -15.51 10.71 -4.28
N PRO A 135 -16.43 11.39 -4.98
CA PRO A 135 -17.68 10.77 -5.42
C PRO A 135 -17.51 9.84 -6.62
N LYS A 136 -16.33 9.85 -7.27
CA LYS A 136 -16.07 9.14 -8.54
C LYS A 136 -14.61 8.74 -8.66
N TRP A 137 -14.41 7.56 -9.25
CA TRP A 137 -13.12 7.09 -9.74
C TRP A 137 -12.55 8.02 -10.81
N THR A 138 -11.22 8.16 -10.85
CA THR A 138 -10.54 8.80 -11.97
C THR A 138 -10.83 8.07 -13.28
N ILE A 139 -11.06 8.85 -14.34
CA ILE A 139 -11.15 8.33 -15.70
C ILE A 139 -9.72 8.20 -16.24
N ALA A 140 -9.34 7.01 -16.69
CA ALA A 140 -8.02 6.76 -17.27
C ALA A 140 -7.83 7.65 -18.51
N SER A 141 -6.84 8.55 -18.52
CA SER A 141 -6.22 9.12 -19.73
C SER A 141 -5.35 10.37 -19.51
N ARG A 142 -5.23 10.96 -18.31
CA ARG A 142 -4.39 12.15 -18.11
C ARG A 142 -3.40 12.04 -16.95
N ALA A 143 -2.13 11.89 -17.31
CA ALA A 143 -0.97 11.70 -16.45
C ALA A 143 -0.51 12.94 -15.66
N ASP A 144 -1.25 14.04 -15.68
CA ASP A 144 -0.74 15.37 -15.32
C ASP A 144 -1.62 16.12 -14.32
N VAL A 145 -2.78 15.56 -13.93
CA VAL A 145 -3.69 16.22 -12.99
C VAL A 145 -3.56 15.58 -11.60
N PRO A 146 -3.00 16.30 -10.60
CA PRO A 146 -2.94 15.80 -9.24
C PRO A 146 -4.34 15.78 -8.60
N HIS A 147 -4.68 14.64 -8.01
CA HIS A 147 -5.88 14.45 -7.21
C HIS A 147 -5.51 14.54 -5.73
N TYR A 148 -5.94 15.60 -5.05
CA TYR A 148 -5.56 15.89 -3.66
C TYR A 148 -6.57 15.32 -2.66
N SER A 149 -6.07 14.84 -1.52
CA SER A 149 -6.89 14.37 -0.41
C SER A 149 -7.60 15.52 0.28
N SER A 150 -8.85 15.35 0.70
CA SER A 150 -9.60 16.35 1.48
C SER A 150 -9.14 16.46 2.94
N LYS A 151 -8.49 15.42 3.49
CA LYS A 151 -8.05 15.35 4.90
C LYS A 151 -6.84 14.43 5.10
N LYS A 152 -6.26 14.49 6.30
CA LYS A 152 -5.21 13.54 6.74
C LYS A 152 -5.74 12.11 6.81
N ALA A 153 -4.85 11.15 6.57
CA ALA A 153 -5.12 9.71 6.68
C ALA A 153 -6.29 9.20 5.84
N GLU A 154 -6.66 9.94 4.80
CA GLU A 154 -7.73 9.55 3.90
C GLU A 154 -7.35 8.29 3.11
N THR A 155 -8.24 7.30 3.04
CA THR A 155 -7.93 6.05 2.34
C THR A 155 -7.84 6.31 0.84
N LEU A 156 -6.73 5.87 0.23
CA LEU A 156 -6.59 5.83 -1.23
C LEU A 156 -7.17 4.52 -1.75
N HIS A 157 -8.29 4.58 -2.46
CA HIS A 157 -8.82 3.42 -3.15
C HIS A 157 -8.17 3.27 -4.53
N VAL A 158 -7.78 2.05 -4.87
CA VAL A 158 -7.06 1.69 -6.08
C VAL A 158 -7.77 0.54 -6.75
N LYS A 159 -8.00 0.62 -8.05
CA LYS A 159 -8.55 -0.45 -8.86
C LYS A 159 -7.66 -0.74 -10.04
N CYS A 160 -7.09 -1.94 -10.06
CA CYS A 160 -6.44 -2.53 -11.22
C CYS A 160 -7.49 -3.36 -11.97
N SER A 161 -7.95 -2.90 -13.14
CA SER A 161 -8.81 -3.74 -13.97
C SER A 161 -7.93 -4.66 -14.80
N VAL A 162 -8.13 -5.97 -14.67
CA VAL A 162 -7.68 -6.93 -15.68
C VAL A 162 -8.62 -6.84 -16.88
N ASP A 163 -8.08 -6.88 -18.09
CA ASP A 163 -8.83 -7.03 -19.34
C ASP A 163 -9.93 -8.10 -19.13
N GLN A 164 -11.21 -7.70 -19.24
CA GLN A 164 -12.35 -8.62 -19.24
C GLN A 164 -12.48 -9.29 -20.60
#